data_AF-A0A7Y2G578-F1
#
_entry.id   AF-A0A7Y2G578-F1
#
_cell.length_a   1.000
_cell.length_b   1.000
_cell.length_c   1.000
_cell.angle_alpha   90.00
_cell.angle_beta   90.00
_cell.angle_gamma   90.00
#
_symmetry.space_group_name_H-M   'P 1'
#
loop_
_entity.id
_entity.type
_entity.pdbx_description
1 polymer ?
#
loop_
_entity_poly.entity_id
_entity_poly.type
_entity_poly.pdbx_seq_one_letter_code
_entity_poly.pdbx_strand_id
1 'polypeptide(L)'
;MKQRTLRHLIMFLLMFTGVFHLLVAAFGGWPELRLPLAVFGVIYWMLGYYVRVDVKDGSPSGSRNAIIAAMVVCAAGLALGGQNYLSNGGPLALPIMFAIDVAIIAAGAMWLVQQRKVSK
;
A
#
# COMPACT_ATOMS: atom_id res chain seq x y z
N MET A 1 10.48 16.26 -3.54
CA MET A 1 9.11 16.15 -4.08
C MET A 1 8.15 16.96 -3.22
N LYS A 2 7.15 17.62 -3.82
CA LYS A 2 6.10 18.34 -3.07
C LYS A 2 5.22 17.35 -2.31
N GLN A 3 4.72 17.74 -1.13
CA GLN A 3 3.85 16.91 -0.29
C GLN A 3 2.63 16.38 -1.05
N ARG A 4 2.00 17.23 -1.87
CA ARG A 4 0.88 16.84 -2.75
C ARG A 4 1.28 15.71 -3.70
N THR A 5 2.46 15.79 -4.31
CA THR A 5 2.96 14.77 -5.24
C THR A 5 3.19 13.43 -4.55
N LEU A 6 3.81 13.42 -3.36
CA LEU A 6 4.01 12.20 -2.57
C LEU A 6 2.68 11.52 -2.23
N ARG A 7 1.67 12.30 -1.85
CA ARG A 7 0.34 11.74 -1.57
C ARG A 7 -0.32 11.12 -2.81
N HIS A 8 -0.25 11.76 -3.97
CA HIS A 8 -0.80 11.19 -5.22
C HIS A 8 -0.03 9.93 -5.63
N LEU A 9 1.28 9.89 -5.41
CA LEU A 9 2.09 8.70 -5.63
C LEU A 9 1.61 7.55 -4.72
N ILE A 10 1.47 7.79 -3.41
CA ILE A 10 0.97 6.79 -2.45
C ILE A 10 -0.41 6.28 -2.87
N MET A 11 -1.33 7.20 -3.20
CA MET A 11 -2.68 6.86 -3.67
C MET A 11 -2.64 5.97 -4.92
N PHE A 12 -1.84 6.36 -5.93
CA PHE A 12 -1.71 5.59 -7.16
C PHE A 12 -1.13 4.20 -6.91
N LEU A 13 -0.04 4.11 -6.12
CA LEU A 13 0.60 2.84 -5.79
C LEU A 13 -0.34 1.91 -5.01
N LEU A 14 -1.12 2.44 -4.06
CA LEU A 14 -2.12 1.67 -3.30
C LEU A 14 -3.23 1.12 -4.22
N MET A 15 -3.80 1.96 -5.07
CA MET A 15 -4.85 1.51 -6.00
C MET A 15 -4.30 0.49 -7.00
N PHE A 16 -3.11 0.75 -7.55
CA PHE A 16 -2.45 -0.15 -8.49
C PHE A 16 -2.12 -1.50 -7.85
N THR A 17 -1.47 -1.52 -6.68
CA THR A 17 -1.14 -2.76 -5.98
C THR A 17 -2.41 -3.52 -5.56
N GLY A 18 -3.47 -2.81 -5.17
CA GLY A 18 -4.76 -3.42 -4.85
C GLY A 18 -5.37 -4.17 -6.04
N VAL A 19 -5.41 -3.54 -7.21
CA VAL A 19 -5.85 -4.19 -8.45
C VAL A 19 -4.91 -5.34 -8.82
N PHE A 20 -3.60 -5.16 -8.71
CA PHE A 20 -2.62 -6.19 -9.05
C PHE A 20 -2.79 -7.44 -8.17
N HIS A 21 -3.00 -7.27 -6.86
CA HIS A 21 -3.31 -8.36 -5.94
C HIS A 21 -4.57 -9.11 -6.36
N LEU A 22 -5.65 -8.40 -6.71
CA LEU A 22 -6.90 -9.02 -7.16
C LEU A 22 -6.73 -9.79 -8.47
N LEU A 23 -5.94 -9.26 -9.41
CA LEU A 23 -5.63 -9.94 -10.66
C LEU A 23 -4.83 -11.23 -10.41
N VAL A 24 -3.82 -11.20 -9.55
CA VAL A 24 -3.04 -12.40 -9.21
C VAL A 24 -3.88 -13.39 -8.42
N ALA A 25 -4.79 -12.94 -7.55
CA ALA A 25 -5.73 -13.81 -6.87
C ALA A 25 -6.70 -14.51 -7.83
N ALA A 26 -7.21 -13.78 -8.83
CA ALA A 26 -8.20 -14.29 -9.79
C ALA A 26 -7.57 -15.21 -10.86
N PHE A 27 -6.40 -14.84 -11.37
CA PHE A 27 -5.77 -15.51 -12.52
C PHE A 27 -4.52 -16.32 -12.15
N GLY A 28 -4.08 -16.27 -10.90
CA GLY A 28 -2.92 -17.00 -10.42
C GLY A 28 -3.15 -18.50 -10.24
N GLY A 29 -2.10 -19.27 -10.49
CA GLY A 29 -2.05 -20.73 -10.31
C GLY A 29 -1.73 -21.21 -8.89
N TRP A 30 -1.88 -20.36 -7.88
CA TRP A 30 -1.53 -20.64 -6.47
C TRP A 30 -2.77 -20.56 -5.56
N PRO A 31 -3.54 -21.66 -5.41
CA PRO A 31 -4.80 -21.68 -4.67
C PRO A 31 -4.69 -21.15 -3.25
N GLU A 32 -3.62 -21.53 -2.54
CA GLU A 32 -3.34 -21.14 -1.15
C GLU A 32 -3.10 -19.63 -0.97
N LEU A 33 -2.67 -18.93 -2.03
CA LEU A 33 -2.44 -17.49 -2.01
C LEU A 33 -3.67 -16.67 -2.42
N ARG A 34 -4.69 -17.28 -3.03
CA ARG A 34 -5.83 -16.54 -3.60
C ARG A 34 -6.56 -15.70 -2.57
N LEU A 35 -6.92 -16.30 -1.43
CA LEU A 35 -7.67 -15.60 -0.39
C LEU A 35 -6.83 -14.49 0.27
N PRO A 36 -5.58 -14.74 0.74
CA PRO A 36 -4.73 -13.68 1.24
C PRO A 36 -4.54 -12.53 0.24
N LEU A 37 -4.24 -12.85 -1.03
CA LEU A 37 -4.05 -11.83 -2.07
C LEU A 37 -5.33 -11.02 -2.30
N ALA A 38 -6.50 -11.67 -2.35
CA ALA A 38 -7.76 -10.96 -2.53
C ALA A 38 -8.05 -10.01 -1.37
N VAL A 39 -7.81 -10.45 -0.12
CA VAL A 39 -8.01 -9.63 1.09
C VAL A 39 -7.09 -8.41 1.06
N PHE A 40 -5.79 -8.60 0.84
CA PHE A 40 -4.85 -7.49 0.73
C PHE A 40 -5.19 -6.57 -0.45
N GLY A 41 -5.63 -7.14 -1.58
CA GLY A 41 -6.06 -6.38 -2.74
C GLY A 41 -7.22 -5.42 -2.45
N VAL A 42 -8.25 -5.89 -1.74
CA VAL A 42 -9.37 -5.05 -1.30
C VAL A 42 -8.90 -3.99 -0.31
N ILE A 43 -8.08 -4.36 0.69
CA ILE A 43 -7.56 -3.42 1.69
C ILE A 43 -6.77 -2.30 1.02
N TYR A 44 -5.84 -2.62 0.11
CA TYR A 44 -5.05 -1.62 -0.59
C TYR A 44 -5.89 -0.72 -1.47
N TRP A 45 -6.90 -1.27 -2.16
CA TRP A 45 -7.81 -0.48 -2.96
C TRP A 45 -8.64 0.49 -2.10
N MET A 46 -9.19 0.02 -0.97
CA MET A 46 -9.93 0.86 -0.01
C MET A 46 -9.05 1.94 0.61
N LEU A 47 -7.81 1.63 0.99
CA LEU A 47 -6.85 2.62 1.50
C LEU A 47 -6.50 3.66 0.44
N GLY A 48 -6.31 3.24 -0.82
CA GLY A 48 -6.11 4.17 -1.94
C GLY A 48 -7.30 5.11 -2.12
N TYR A 49 -8.53 4.59 -2.02
CA TYR A 49 -9.74 5.41 -2.04
C TYR A 49 -9.81 6.36 -0.85
N TYR A 50 -9.51 5.90 0.36
CA TYR A 50 -9.56 6.72 1.57
C TYR A 50 -8.53 7.87 1.52
N VAL A 51 -7.29 7.57 1.11
CA VAL A 51 -6.25 8.58 0.85
C VAL A 51 -6.70 9.60 -0.21
N ARG A 52 -7.52 9.18 -1.20
CA ARG A 52 -8.10 10.07 -2.22
C ARG A 52 -9.22 10.95 -1.67
N VAL A 53 -10.14 10.40 -0.88
CA VAL A 53 -11.26 11.18 -0.32
C VAL A 53 -10.73 12.25 0.61
N ASP A 54 -9.74 11.93 1.44
CA ASP A 54 -9.06 12.90 2.31
C ASP A 54 -8.39 14.06 1.54
N VAL A 55 -8.13 13.93 0.23
CA VAL A 55 -7.66 15.05 -0.61
C VAL A 55 -8.71 16.15 -0.70
N LYS A 56 -9.99 15.80 -0.65
CA LYS A 56 -11.12 16.71 -0.83
C LYS A 56 -11.46 17.47 0.45
N ASP A 57 -11.31 16.82 1.60
CA ASP A 57 -11.83 17.34 2.87
C ASP A 57 -10.86 18.29 3.59
N GLY A 58 -9.63 18.46 3.07
CA GLY A 58 -8.65 19.44 3.57
C GLY A 58 -8.09 19.17 4.97
N SER A 59 -8.62 18.19 5.70
CA SER A 59 -8.23 17.85 7.07
C SER A 59 -6.83 17.21 7.14
N PRO A 60 -5.87 17.84 7.85
CA PRO A 60 -4.51 17.29 8.00
C PRO A 60 -4.47 15.97 8.79
N SER A 61 -5.41 15.74 9.72
CA SER A 61 -5.43 14.59 10.62
C SER A 61 -5.96 13.32 9.95
N GLY A 62 -7.00 13.43 9.12
CA GLY A 62 -7.54 12.31 8.33
C GLY A 62 -6.49 11.74 7.39
N SER A 63 -5.87 12.62 6.58
CA SER A 63 -4.84 12.24 5.62
C SER A 63 -3.61 11.60 6.28
N ARG A 64 -3.28 11.99 7.52
CA ARG A 64 -2.18 11.40 8.27
C ARG A 64 -2.52 9.97 8.71
N ASN A 65 -3.71 9.75 9.24
CA ASN A 65 -4.14 8.42 9.69
C ASN A 65 -4.23 7.43 8.51
N ALA A 66 -4.74 7.88 7.36
CA ALA A 66 -4.81 7.08 6.14
C ALA A 66 -3.42 6.61 5.67
N ILE A 67 -2.45 7.52 5.64
CA ILE A 67 -1.08 7.20 5.22
C ILE A 67 -0.39 6.27 6.23
N ILE A 68 -0.57 6.49 7.53
CA ILE A 68 -0.03 5.60 8.57
C ILE A 68 -0.65 4.20 8.42
N ALA A 69 -1.96 4.10 8.25
CA ALA A 69 -2.64 2.82 8.03
C ALA A 69 -2.09 2.09 6.79
N ALA A 70 -1.87 2.80 5.68
CA ALA A 70 -1.24 2.24 4.50
C ALA A 70 0.18 1.72 4.77
N MET A 71 1.00 2.46 5.49
CA MET A 71 2.35 2.01 5.87
C MET A 71 2.29 0.76 6.75
N VAL A 72 1.36 0.67 7.69
CA VAL A 72 1.18 -0.49 8.58
C VAL A 72 0.77 -1.71 7.77
N VAL A 73 -0.19 -1.58 6.86
CA VAL A 73 -0.63 -2.70 6.01
C VAL A 73 0.49 -3.17 5.08
N CYS A 74 1.23 -2.26 4.45
CA CYS A 74 2.40 -2.62 3.63
C CYS A 74 3.47 -3.34 4.46
N ALA A 75 3.74 -2.89 5.69
CA ALA A 75 4.70 -3.55 6.57
C ALA A 75 4.22 -4.97 6.96
N ALA A 76 2.93 -5.14 7.24
CA ALA A 76 2.33 -6.44 7.51
C ALA A 76 2.39 -7.36 6.27
N GLY A 77 2.08 -6.84 5.08
CA GLY A 77 2.18 -7.56 3.81
C GLY A 77 3.59 -8.04 3.52
N LEU A 78 4.59 -7.18 3.71
CA LEU A 78 6.01 -7.54 3.61
C LEU A 78 6.43 -8.61 4.60
N ALA A 79 6.04 -8.47 5.86
CA ALA A 79 6.43 -9.42 6.91
C ALA A 79 5.79 -10.80 6.67
N LEU A 80 4.46 -10.85 6.47
CA LEU A 80 3.71 -12.09 6.32
C LEU A 80 3.96 -12.73 4.94
N GLY A 81 3.86 -11.93 3.88
CA GLY A 81 4.08 -12.39 2.51
C GLY A 81 5.53 -12.74 2.26
N GLY A 82 6.48 -11.96 2.76
CA GLY A 82 7.91 -12.21 2.62
C GLY A 82 8.36 -13.47 3.33
N GLN A 83 7.91 -13.71 4.57
CA GLN A 83 8.19 -14.96 5.28
C GLN A 83 7.62 -16.16 4.52
N ASN A 84 6.36 -16.09 4.09
CA ASN A 84 5.76 -17.17 3.31
C ASN A 84 6.49 -17.42 2.00
N TYR A 85 6.90 -16.37 1.28
CA TYR A 85 7.63 -16.50 0.02
C TYR A 85 9.03 -17.12 0.19
N LEU A 86 9.74 -16.77 1.26
CA LEU A 86 11.05 -17.37 1.56
C LEU A 86 10.94 -18.86 1.93
N SER A 87 9.86 -19.26 2.60
CA SER A 87 9.66 -20.65 3.01
C SER A 87 9.04 -21.53 1.92
N ASN A 88 8.07 -21.01 1.16
CA ASN A 88 7.23 -21.79 0.25
C ASN A 88 7.42 -21.42 -1.22
N GLY A 89 8.21 -20.38 -1.52
CA GLY A 89 8.27 -19.79 -2.85
C GLY A 89 6.97 -19.07 -3.22
N GLY A 90 6.76 -18.87 -4.52
CA GLY A 90 5.53 -18.26 -5.04
C GLY A 90 5.71 -17.62 -6.40
N PRO A 91 4.67 -16.92 -6.90
CA PRO A 91 4.76 -16.20 -8.15
C PRO A 91 5.80 -15.08 -8.10
N LEU A 92 6.42 -14.80 -9.25
CA LEU A 92 7.26 -13.59 -9.45
C LEU A 92 6.49 -12.29 -9.18
N ALA A 93 5.17 -12.32 -9.18
CA ALA A 93 4.34 -11.19 -8.79
C ALA A 93 4.52 -10.77 -7.32
N LEU A 94 4.81 -11.70 -6.40
CA LEU A 94 4.97 -11.38 -4.97
C LEU A 94 6.17 -10.46 -4.71
N PRO A 95 7.39 -10.74 -5.22
CA PRO A 95 8.50 -9.79 -5.14
C PRO A 95 8.19 -8.39 -5.69
N ILE A 96 7.40 -8.31 -6.77
CA ILE A 96 6.97 -7.02 -7.34
C ILE A 96 6.05 -6.28 -6.36
N MET A 97 5.09 -6.99 -5.75
CA MET A 97 4.21 -6.44 -4.72
C MET A 97 5.01 -5.93 -3.51
N PHE A 98 6.02 -6.68 -3.06
CA PHE A 98 6.91 -6.26 -1.97
C PHE A 98 7.69 -4.98 -2.31
N ALA A 99 8.18 -4.85 -3.54
CA ALA A 99 8.85 -3.63 -3.99
C ALA A 99 7.91 -2.41 -3.94
N ILE A 100 6.65 -2.59 -4.31
CA ILE A 100 5.63 -1.54 -4.22
C ILE A 100 5.34 -1.17 -2.76
N ASP A 101 5.22 -2.16 -1.87
CA ASP A 101 5.01 -1.93 -0.43
C ASP A 101 6.15 -1.11 0.18
N VAL A 102 7.41 -1.44 -0.15
CA VAL A 102 8.58 -0.65 0.26
C VAL A 102 8.50 0.78 -0.28
N ALA A 103 8.11 0.97 -1.54
CA ALA A 103 7.95 2.28 -2.13
C ALA A 103 6.86 3.12 -1.44
N ILE A 104 5.73 2.49 -1.07
CA ILE A 104 4.65 3.13 -0.32
C ILE A 104 5.14 3.54 1.07
N ILE A 105 5.86 2.66 1.78
CA ILE A 105 6.41 2.96 3.11
C ILE A 105 7.39 4.14 3.03
N ALA A 106 8.32 4.12 2.08
CA ALA A 106 9.28 5.20 1.88
C ALA A 106 8.58 6.53 1.54
N ALA A 107 7.60 6.51 0.64
CA ALA A 107 6.83 7.68 0.27
C ALA A 107 6.01 8.23 1.45
N GLY A 108 5.38 7.35 2.24
CA GLY A 108 4.63 7.70 3.43
C GLY A 108 5.51 8.33 4.51
N ALA A 109 6.67 7.73 4.80
CA ALA A 109 7.65 8.29 5.73
C ALA A 109 8.12 9.69 5.28
N MET A 110 8.47 9.86 4.00
CA MET A 110 8.84 11.17 3.45
C MET A 110 7.71 12.20 3.58
N TRP A 111 6.46 11.78 3.35
CA TRP A 111 5.30 12.66 3.48
C TRP A 111 5.08 13.10 4.93
N LEU A 112 5.20 12.19 5.90
CA LEU A 112 5.04 12.48 7.32
C LEU A 112 6.10 13.47 7.84
N VAL A 113 7.36 13.31 7.40
CA VAL A 113 8.44 14.25 7.73
C VAL A 113 8.16 15.64 7.19
N GLN A 114 7.62 15.74 5.96
CA GLN A 114 7.26 17.03 5.37
C GLN A 114 6.09 17.70 6.09
N GLN A 115 5.07 16.93 6.49
CA GLN A 115 3.93 17.44 7.27
C GLN A 115 4.38 18.10 8.57
N ARG A 116 5.29 17.45 9.31
CA ARG A 116 5.80 17.98 10.58
C ARG A 116 6.52 19.32 10.43
N LYS A 117 7.14 19.59 9.26
CA LYS A 117 7.81 20.87 8.99
C LYS A 117 6.83 22.01 8.72
N VAL A 118 5.60 21.71 8.29
CA VAL A 118 4.57 22.72 8.00
C VAL A 118 3.77 23.07 9.26
N SER A 119 3.67 22.14 10.22
CA SER A 119 2.96 22.37 11.50
C SER A 119 3.81 23.01 12.61
N LYS A 120 5.06 23.36 12.33
CA LYS A 120 5.94 24.13 13.23
C LYS A 120 6.10 25.53 12.69
#